data_AF-A0A840BXW6-F1
#
_entry.id   AF-A0A840BXW6-F1
#
_cell.length_a   1.000
_cell.length_b   1.000
_cell.length_c   1.000
_cell.angle_alpha   90.00
_cell.angle_beta   90.00
_cell.angle_gamma   90.00
#
_symmetry.space_group_name_H-M   'P 1'
#
loop_
_entity.id
_entity.type
_entity.pdbx_description
1 polymer ?
#
loop_
_entity_poly.entity_id
_entity_poly.type
_entity_poly.pdbx_seq_one_letter_code
_entity_poly.pdbx_strand_id
1 'polypeptide(L)'
;MADFDTTAASFVLTADSTVVTADVAPAPPAPAENVEEYLGRITSWHRGKPKFVATVRAVAQVMVDVADFTADLPEDFDLDQAIGAQLDVVGEWIGRSRFIETPIPGLYFSFDTEGRGFDEGIWKGPYDSETGINRLDDDTYRILLRAKIIANQWDGTNETIKEALDTIFTDGSTYLSVIDNYDMSMTIGVSGKVPSILFLAILSQGYIPLKPEGVRVNYLITSVNYAPLFGFDIENEYIGGFDKGAWGVPPEHFTS
;
A
#
# COMPACT_ATOMS: atom_id res chain seq x y z
N MET A 1 34.73 17.37 36.02
CA MET A 1 34.57 18.05 34.72
C MET A 1 33.78 17.07 33.89
N ALA A 2 32.53 17.40 33.57
CA ALA A 2 31.58 16.47 32.97
C ALA A 2 31.97 16.20 31.52
N ASP A 3 32.13 14.93 31.17
CA ASP A 3 32.21 14.48 29.79
C ASP A 3 30.77 14.42 29.24
N PHE A 4 30.46 15.30 28.29
CA PHE A 4 29.23 15.25 27.53
C PHE A 4 29.43 14.31 26.34
N ASP A 5 28.66 13.21 26.33
CA ASP A 5 28.50 12.32 25.18
C ASP A 5 27.75 13.08 24.07
N THR A 6 28.45 13.36 22.97
CA THR A 6 27.89 13.95 21.76
C THR A 6 27.37 12.84 20.84
N THR A 7 26.27 12.21 21.20
CA THR A 7 25.51 11.36 20.26
C THR A 7 24.50 12.22 19.48
N ALA A 8 25.02 13.03 18.56
CA ALA A 8 24.21 13.49 17.44
C ALA A 8 24.28 12.39 16.37
N ALA A 9 23.20 11.64 16.22
CA ALA A 9 23.05 10.66 15.15
C ALA A 9 23.30 11.36 13.80
N SER A 10 24.46 11.09 13.20
CA SER A 10 24.78 11.53 11.85
C SER A 10 23.94 10.73 10.88
N PHE A 11 22.93 11.37 10.30
CA PHE A 11 22.17 10.86 9.18
C PHE A 11 23.07 10.84 7.94
N VAL A 12 23.62 9.67 7.61
CA VAL A 12 24.36 9.44 6.37
C VAL A 12 23.38 8.83 5.37
N LEU A 13 22.82 9.67 4.48
CA LEU A 13 22.19 9.21 3.25
C LEU A 13 23.30 8.80 2.28
N THR A 14 23.53 7.50 2.17
CA THR A 14 24.33 6.95 1.07
C THR A 14 23.38 6.68 -0.08
N ALA A 15 23.51 7.46 -1.16
CA ALA A 15 22.78 7.27 -2.40
C ALA A 15 23.37 6.08 -3.17
N ASP A 16 22.90 4.86 -2.89
CA ASP A 16 23.05 3.72 -3.80
C ASP A 16 22.02 2.62 -3.47
N SER A 17 21.52 1.95 -4.51
CA SER A 17 20.60 0.80 -4.56
C SER A 17 19.09 1.06 -4.36
N THR A 18 18.39 1.22 -5.49
CA THR A 18 17.16 0.55 -6.00
C THR A 18 16.12 -0.12 -5.08
N VAL A 19 16.12 0.06 -3.77
CA VAL A 19 15.00 -0.32 -2.89
C VAL A 19 14.87 0.76 -1.83
N VAL A 20 13.75 1.48 -1.85
CA VAL A 20 13.37 2.36 -0.73
C VAL A 20 12.94 1.45 0.42
N THR A 21 13.90 0.92 1.17
CA THR A 21 13.62 0.43 2.52
C THR A 21 13.74 1.61 3.46
N ALA A 22 12.63 2.03 4.06
CA ALA A 22 12.66 2.92 5.23
C ALA A 22 13.21 2.20 6.49
N ASP A 23 13.69 0.96 6.34
CA ASP A 23 14.34 0.22 7.40
C ASP A 23 15.70 0.84 7.74
N VAL A 24 15.67 1.71 8.74
CA VAL A 24 16.67 1.58 9.79
C VAL A 24 16.56 0.14 10.26
N ALA A 25 17.62 -0.67 10.06
CA ALA A 25 17.69 -2.03 10.56
C ALA A 25 17.07 -2.05 11.97
N PRO A 26 16.07 -2.92 12.23
CA PRO A 26 15.34 -2.89 13.49
C PRO A 26 16.37 -2.84 14.59
N ALA A 27 16.23 -1.86 15.50
CA ALA A 27 17.11 -1.77 16.65
C ALA A 27 17.23 -3.18 17.22
N PRO A 28 18.45 -3.69 17.48
CA PRO A 28 18.62 -5.05 17.97
C PRO A 28 17.61 -5.24 19.10
N PRO A 29 16.77 -6.30 19.04
CA PRO A 29 15.64 -6.43 19.95
C PRO A 29 16.18 -6.22 21.35
N ALA A 30 15.52 -5.34 22.12
CA ALA A 30 15.83 -5.20 23.53
C ALA A 30 15.92 -6.63 24.10
N PRO A 31 16.97 -6.94 24.89
CA PRO A 31 17.19 -8.31 25.34
C PRO A 31 15.88 -8.82 25.94
N ALA A 32 15.29 -9.86 25.33
CA ALA A 32 13.96 -10.33 25.68
C ALA A 32 13.88 -10.50 27.20
N GLU A 33 13.20 -9.55 27.87
CA GLU A 33 13.23 -9.42 29.31
C GLU A 33 12.36 -10.55 29.86
N ASN A 34 12.99 -11.67 30.22
CA ASN A 34 12.24 -12.84 30.65
C ASN A 34 11.92 -12.74 32.15
N VAL A 35 10.66 -13.01 32.53
CA VAL A 35 10.21 -13.08 33.92
C VAL A 35 11.11 -13.98 34.78
N GLU A 36 11.60 -15.08 34.23
CA GLU A 36 12.49 -16.00 34.96
C GLU A 36 13.87 -15.40 35.26
N GLU A 37 14.36 -14.45 34.44
CA GLU A 37 15.58 -13.70 34.75
C GLU A 37 15.38 -12.85 36.01
N TYR A 38 14.24 -12.16 36.13
CA TYR A 38 13.91 -11.37 37.33
C TYR A 38 13.72 -12.23 38.57
N LEU A 39 13.12 -13.42 38.43
CA LEU A 39 13.00 -14.37 39.53
C LEU A 39 14.37 -14.92 39.97
N GLY A 40 15.32 -15.03 39.04
CA GLY A 40 16.72 -15.34 39.32
C GLY A 40 17.41 -14.33 40.25
N ARG A 41 16.95 -13.06 40.22
CA ARG A 41 17.47 -11.97 41.06
C ARG A 41 16.92 -11.98 42.50
N ILE A 42 16.02 -12.90 42.84
CA ILE A 42 15.55 -13.08 44.22
C ILE A 42 16.70 -13.59 45.10
N THR A 43 16.92 -12.87 46.21
CA THR A 43 17.92 -13.21 47.23
C THR A 43 17.68 -14.61 47.82
N SER A 44 18.76 -15.28 48.23
CA SER A 44 18.71 -16.66 48.74
C SER A 44 17.73 -16.86 49.91
N TRP A 45 17.53 -15.83 50.74
CA TRP A 45 16.61 -15.82 51.88
C TRP A 45 15.13 -15.96 51.50
N HIS A 46 14.73 -15.43 50.34
CA HIS A 46 13.33 -15.40 49.90
C HIS A 46 13.01 -16.35 48.76
N ARG A 47 14.02 -16.95 48.12
CA ARG A 47 13.88 -17.87 46.96
C ARG A 47 12.99 -19.09 47.23
N GLY A 48 12.95 -19.59 48.46
CA GLY A 48 12.12 -20.74 48.85
C GLY A 48 10.70 -20.39 49.35
N LYS A 49 10.29 -19.12 49.30
CA LYS A 49 9.00 -18.67 49.85
C LYS A 49 7.95 -18.54 48.72
N PRO A 50 6.97 -19.46 48.61
CA PRO A 50 6.10 -19.53 47.43
C PRO A 50 5.23 -18.28 47.24
N LYS A 51 4.71 -17.69 48.32
CA LYS A 51 3.89 -16.47 48.24
C LYS A 51 4.69 -15.24 47.80
N PHE A 52 5.96 -15.15 48.22
CA PHE A 52 6.85 -14.06 47.83
C PHE A 52 7.20 -14.15 46.35
N VAL A 53 7.65 -15.34 45.89
CA VAL A 53 7.95 -15.60 44.48
C VAL A 53 6.74 -15.34 43.59
N ALA A 54 5.54 -15.76 44.01
CA ALA A 54 4.31 -15.49 43.28
C ALA A 54 4.00 -13.99 43.16
N THR A 55 4.24 -13.21 44.21
CA THR A 55 4.03 -11.75 44.20
C THR A 55 5.02 -11.07 43.26
N VAL A 56 6.31 -11.42 43.35
CA VAL A 56 7.36 -10.87 42.48
C VAL A 56 7.10 -11.25 41.02
N ARG A 57 6.70 -12.50 40.75
CA ARG A 57 6.32 -12.95 39.40
C ARG A 57 5.18 -12.12 38.83
N ALA A 58 4.12 -11.90 39.61
CA ALA A 58 2.96 -11.12 39.14
C ALA A 58 3.34 -9.68 38.77
N VAL A 59 4.21 -9.04 39.55
CA VAL A 59 4.69 -7.68 39.26
C VAL A 59 5.62 -7.68 38.04
N ALA A 60 6.56 -8.63 37.97
CA ALA A 60 7.50 -8.74 36.87
C ALA A 60 6.79 -9.04 35.53
N GLN A 61 5.76 -9.91 35.54
CA GLN A 61 4.99 -10.25 34.35
C GLN A 61 4.36 -9.00 33.72
N VAL A 62 3.73 -8.14 34.52
CA VAL A 62 3.13 -6.90 34.00
C VAL A 62 4.16 -6.00 33.32
N MET A 63 5.38 -5.91 33.87
CA MET A 63 6.43 -5.08 33.29
C MET A 63 6.97 -5.69 31.99
N VAL A 64 7.14 -7.01 31.95
CA VAL A 64 7.58 -7.74 30.76
C VAL A 64 6.53 -7.64 29.65
N ASP A 65 5.25 -7.86 29.97
CA ASP A 65 4.16 -7.75 28.99
C ASP A 65 4.09 -6.35 28.37
N VAL A 66 4.34 -5.29 29.16
CA VAL A 66 4.40 -3.90 28.67
C VAL A 66 5.63 -3.65 27.81
N ALA A 67 6.78 -4.24 28.17
CA ALA A 67 8.01 -4.13 27.40
C ALA A 67 7.86 -4.82 26.04
N ASP A 68 7.32 -6.04 26.02
CA ASP A 68 7.03 -6.80 24.80
C ASP A 68 6.03 -6.04 23.91
N PHE A 69 4.92 -5.56 24.48
CA PHE A 69 3.96 -4.73 23.73
C PHE A 69 4.61 -3.48 23.12
N THR A 70 5.48 -2.80 23.87
CA THR A 70 6.16 -1.59 23.36
C THR A 70 7.20 -1.92 22.29
N ALA A 71 7.82 -3.10 22.36
CA ALA A 71 8.77 -3.58 21.38
C ALA A 71 8.09 -3.96 20.05
N ASP A 72 6.85 -4.45 20.11
CA ASP A 72 6.06 -4.83 18.93
C ASP A 72 5.41 -3.62 18.22
N LEU A 73 5.25 -2.48 18.93
CA LEU A 73 4.61 -1.28 18.37
C LEU A 73 5.16 -0.83 17.00
N PRO A 74 6.48 -0.79 16.72
CA PRO A 74 6.97 -0.40 15.41
C PRO A 74 6.50 -1.32 14.28
N GLU A 75 6.46 -2.64 14.51
CA GLU A 75 6.01 -3.64 13.52
C GLU A 75 4.49 -3.55 13.30
N ASP A 76 3.73 -3.31 14.37
CA ASP A 76 2.28 -3.06 14.31
C ASP A 76 1.88 -1.86 13.43
N PHE A 77 2.79 -0.89 13.24
CA PHE A 77 2.61 0.28 12.38
C PHE A 77 3.39 0.19 11.06
N ASP A 78 3.99 -0.96 10.74
CA ASP A 78 4.53 -1.21 9.41
C ASP A 78 3.38 -1.25 8.38
N LEU A 79 3.55 -0.61 7.23
CA LEU A 79 2.56 -0.60 6.15
C LEU A 79 2.16 -2.03 5.70
N ASP A 80 3.08 -2.98 5.83
CA ASP A 80 2.91 -4.35 5.33
C ASP A 80 2.17 -5.23 6.35
N GLN A 81 2.26 -4.92 7.65
CA GLN A 81 1.66 -5.68 8.74
C GLN A 81 0.47 -4.99 9.40
N ALA A 82 0.36 -3.66 9.32
CA ALA A 82 -0.67 -2.90 10.00
C ALA A 82 -2.07 -3.31 9.53
N ILE A 83 -2.98 -3.42 10.51
CA ILE A 83 -4.37 -3.83 10.29
C ILE A 83 -5.35 -2.80 10.85
N GLY A 84 -6.47 -2.61 10.16
CA GLY A 84 -7.58 -1.77 10.60
C GLY A 84 -7.14 -0.38 11.08
N ALA A 85 -7.29 -0.12 12.38
CA ALA A 85 -7.03 1.19 12.97
C ALA A 85 -5.55 1.61 12.93
N GLN A 86 -4.61 0.67 13.01
CA GLN A 86 -3.18 0.97 12.88
C GLN A 86 -2.88 1.50 11.48
N LEU A 87 -3.40 0.82 10.45
CA LEU A 87 -3.25 1.20 9.06
C LEU A 87 -3.94 2.54 8.76
N ASP A 88 -5.07 2.82 9.41
CA ASP A 88 -5.78 4.10 9.29
C ASP A 88 -4.93 5.27 9.81
N VAL A 89 -4.24 5.07 10.94
CA VAL A 89 -3.28 6.06 11.48
C VAL A 89 -2.11 6.26 10.51
N VAL A 90 -1.49 5.18 10.01
CA VAL A 90 -0.41 5.27 9.00
C VAL A 90 -0.86 6.05 7.77
N GLY A 91 -2.07 5.80 7.29
CA GLY A 91 -2.62 6.53 6.15
C GLY A 91 -2.84 8.02 6.42
N GLU A 92 -3.24 8.40 7.65
CA GLU A 92 -3.31 9.81 8.05
C GLU A 92 -1.95 10.51 7.93
N TRP A 93 -0.86 9.85 8.35
CA TRP A 93 0.51 10.35 8.17
C TRP A 93 0.92 10.47 6.69
N ILE A 94 0.51 9.52 5.85
CA ILE A 94 0.76 9.54 4.39
C ILE A 94 -0.11 10.60 3.69
N GLY A 95 -1.17 11.07 4.35
CA GLY A 95 -2.10 12.08 3.83
C GLY A 95 -3.21 11.50 2.96
N ARG A 96 -3.63 10.25 3.22
CA ARG A 96 -4.76 9.59 2.55
C ARG A 96 -5.61 8.82 3.54
N SER A 97 -6.92 9.00 3.46
CA SER A 97 -7.88 8.27 4.29
C SER A 97 -8.42 7.05 3.56
N ARG A 98 -8.87 6.03 4.32
CA ARG A 98 -9.57 4.86 3.77
C ARG A 98 -10.96 5.16 3.22
N PHE A 99 -11.51 6.32 3.58
CA PHE A 99 -12.86 6.72 3.21
C PHE A 99 -12.83 7.53 1.93
N ILE A 100 -13.75 7.21 1.02
CA ILE A 100 -13.89 7.84 -0.29
C ILE A 100 -15.04 8.83 -0.20
N GLU A 101 -14.79 10.10 -0.54
CA GLU A 101 -15.79 11.17 -0.42
C GLU A 101 -16.97 10.98 -1.37
N THR A 102 -16.70 10.50 -2.58
CA THR A 102 -17.73 10.22 -3.60
C THR A 102 -17.91 8.71 -3.71
N PRO A 103 -19.04 8.15 -3.23
CA PRO A 103 -19.31 6.72 -3.36
C PRO A 103 -19.18 6.29 -4.82
N ILE A 104 -18.46 5.19 -5.06
CA ILE A 104 -18.29 4.64 -6.39
C ILE A 104 -19.56 3.84 -6.74
N PRO A 105 -20.39 4.30 -7.69
CA PRO A 105 -21.59 3.57 -8.06
C PRO A 105 -21.25 2.24 -8.76
N GLY A 106 -22.16 1.28 -8.67
CA GLY A 106 -22.11 0.07 -9.49
C GLY A 106 -21.07 -0.97 -9.09
N LEU A 107 -20.36 -0.83 -7.96
CA LEU A 107 -19.24 -1.71 -7.64
C LEU A 107 -19.64 -3.12 -7.14
N TYR A 108 -20.90 -3.31 -6.75
CA TYR A 108 -21.36 -4.58 -6.21
C TYR A 108 -21.46 -5.68 -7.25
N PHE A 109 -21.27 -6.91 -6.79
CA PHE A 109 -21.54 -8.12 -7.56
C PHE A 109 -22.93 -8.05 -8.20
N SER A 110 -22.98 -8.35 -9.50
CA SER A 110 -24.23 -8.46 -10.24
C SER A 110 -24.12 -9.55 -11.29
N PHE A 111 -25.19 -10.32 -11.46
CA PHE A 111 -25.26 -11.30 -12.53
C PHE A 111 -25.27 -10.61 -13.88
N ASP A 112 -24.60 -11.22 -14.87
CA ASP A 112 -24.60 -10.81 -16.27
C ASP A 112 -24.05 -9.40 -16.55
N THR A 113 -23.28 -8.83 -15.63
CA THR A 113 -22.53 -7.59 -15.85
C THR A 113 -21.02 -7.87 -15.91
N GLU A 114 -20.38 -7.41 -16.98
CA GLU A 114 -18.93 -7.54 -17.18
C GLU A 114 -18.14 -6.84 -16.07
N GLY A 115 -17.08 -7.46 -15.55
CA GLY A 115 -16.24 -6.90 -14.48
C GLY A 115 -16.85 -6.96 -13.07
N ARG A 116 -18.06 -7.51 -12.91
CA ARG A 116 -18.81 -7.57 -11.63
C ARG A 116 -19.33 -8.99 -11.34
N GLY A 117 -18.78 -9.98 -12.04
CA GLY A 117 -19.13 -11.38 -11.91
C GLY A 117 -18.40 -12.06 -10.76
N PHE A 118 -18.33 -13.39 -10.82
CA PHE A 118 -17.58 -14.18 -9.84
C PHE A 118 -16.11 -13.79 -9.86
N ASP A 119 -15.50 -13.74 -8.68
CA ASP A 119 -14.08 -13.38 -8.46
C ASP A 119 -13.70 -11.94 -8.85
N GLU A 120 -14.65 -11.13 -9.33
CA GLU A 120 -14.44 -9.73 -9.75
C GLU A 120 -15.30 -8.74 -8.96
N GLY A 121 -16.56 -9.08 -8.69
CA GLY A 121 -17.51 -8.21 -8.00
C GLY A 121 -17.35 -8.21 -6.48
N ILE A 122 -17.62 -7.06 -5.86
CA ILE A 122 -17.59 -6.94 -4.39
C ILE A 122 -18.94 -7.33 -3.80
N TRP A 123 -18.94 -8.19 -2.79
CA TRP A 123 -20.15 -8.56 -2.07
C TRP A 123 -20.64 -7.40 -1.21
N LYS A 124 -21.92 -7.03 -1.38
CA LYS A 124 -22.55 -6.00 -0.56
C LYS A 124 -22.67 -6.47 0.89
N GLY A 125 -22.07 -5.72 1.82
CA GLY A 125 -22.21 -5.95 3.25
C GLY A 125 -23.55 -5.45 3.82
N PRO A 126 -23.96 -5.92 5.02
CA PRO A 126 -25.22 -5.50 5.65
C PRO A 126 -25.33 -3.99 5.95
N TYR A 127 -24.19 -3.31 6.13
CA TYR A 127 -24.10 -1.89 6.48
C TYR A 127 -23.56 -1.03 5.34
N ASP A 128 -23.47 -1.58 4.14
CA ASP A 128 -22.92 -0.87 2.99
C ASP A 128 -24.01 -0.08 2.26
N SER A 129 -23.64 1.07 1.67
CA SER A 129 -24.60 1.96 1.03
C SER A 129 -25.23 1.30 -0.19
N GLU A 130 -26.45 1.72 -0.57
CA GLU A 130 -27.03 1.27 -1.85
C GLU A 130 -26.33 1.89 -3.05
N THR A 131 -25.68 3.04 -2.87
CA THR A 131 -25.10 3.84 -3.95
C THR A 131 -23.64 3.52 -4.23
N GLY A 132 -22.98 2.67 -3.43
CA GLY A 132 -21.56 2.36 -3.61
C GLY A 132 -20.76 2.25 -2.31
N ILE A 133 -19.52 1.81 -2.45
CA ILE A 133 -18.59 1.64 -1.34
C ILE A 133 -18.01 3.00 -0.93
N ASN A 134 -18.00 3.28 0.37
CA ASN A 134 -17.40 4.49 0.96
C ASN A 134 -16.19 4.21 1.85
N ARG A 135 -15.83 2.93 2.06
CA ARG A 135 -14.70 2.50 2.89
C ARG A 135 -13.95 1.36 2.20
N LEU A 136 -12.63 1.52 2.06
CA LEU A 136 -11.75 0.49 1.51
C LEU A 136 -11.41 -0.59 2.54
N ASP A 137 -11.28 -1.83 2.08
CA ASP A 137 -10.64 -2.93 2.81
C ASP A 137 -9.13 -2.67 2.97
N ASP A 138 -8.50 -3.37 3.90
CA ASP A 138 -7.10 -3.10 4.27
C ASP A 138 -6.12 -3.40 3.12
N ASP A 139 -6.40 -4.41 2.28
CA ASP A 139 -5.51 -4.77 1.16
C ASP A 139 -5.58 -3.73 0.04
N THR A 140 -6.78 -3.33 -0.37
CA THR A 140 -6.93 -2.24 -1.35
C THR A 140 -6.38 -0.92 -0.80
N TYR A 141 -6.63 -0.64 0.47
CA TYR A 141 -6.14 0.58 1.10
C TYR A 141 -4.61 0.63 1.12
N ARG A 142 -3.94 -0.51 1.40
CA ARG A 142 -2.48 -0.61 1.35
C ARG A 142 -1.92 -0.27 -0.05
N ILE A 143 -2.56 -0.74 -1.11
CA ILE A 143 -2.17 -0.40 -2.49
C ILE A 143 -2.28 1.12 -2.72
N LEU A 144 -3.37 1.75 -2.26
CA LEU A 144 -3.55 3.20 -2.37
C LEU A 144 -2.47 3.97 -1.60
N LEU A 145 -2.12 3.51 -0.39
CA LEU A 145 -1.07 4.12 0.42
C LEU A 145 0.31 3.97 -0.24
N ARG A 146 0.66 2.79 -0.76
CA ARG A 146 1.90 2.58 -1.52
C ARG A 146 1.97 3.51 -2.74
N ALA A 147 0.87 3.58 -3.51
CA ALA A 147 0.77 4.48 -4.65
C ALA A 147 0.98 5.95 -4.26
N LYS A 148 0.46 6.36 -3.10
CA LYS A 148 0.67 7.71 -2.58
C LYS A 148 2.10 7.98 -2.15
N ILE A 149 2.76 7.03 -1.48
CA ILE A 149 4.17 7.13 -1.10
C ILE A 149 5.04 7.29 -2.34
N ILE A 150 4.83 6.44 -3.36
CA ILE A 150 5.56 6.50 -4.63
C ILE A 150 5.32 7.85 -5.32
N ALA A 151 4.07 8.31 -5.40
CA ALA A 151 3.76 9.60 -6.00
C ALA A 151 4.40 10.79 -5.26
N ASN A 152 4.59 10.69 -3.94
CA ASN A 152 5.28 11.72 -3.16
C ASN A 152 6.81 11.68 -3.33
N GLN A 153 7.38 10.51 -3.64
CA GLN A 153 8.82 10.33 -3.83
C GLN A 153 9.27 10.58 -5.27
N TRP A 154 8.35 10.46 -6.22
CA TRP A 154 8.63 10.61 -7.65
C TRP A 154 9.06 12.04 -7.99
N ASP A 155 10.04 12.14 -8.90
CA ASP A 155 10.70 13.39 -9.28
C ASP A 155 9.96 14.19 -10.38
N GLY A 156 8.86 13.64 -10.90
CA GLY A 156 8.02 14.29 -11.91
C GLY A 156 8.53 14.13 -13.35
N THR A 157 9.59 13.34 -13.58
CA THR A 157 10.17 13.15 -14.91
C THR A 157 9.46 12.05 -15.71
N ASN A 158 9.44 12.18 -17.04
CA ASN A 158 8.75 11.22 -17.91
C ASN A 158 9.51 9.89 -18.02
N GLU A 159 10.80 9.90 -17.76
CA GLU A 159 11.66 8.73 -17.81
C GLU A 159 11.40 7.78 -16.63
N THR A 160 11.17 8.32 -15.44
CA THR A 160 10.99 7.55 -14.19
C THR A 160 9.52 7.20 -13.91
N ILE A 161 8.57 7.84 -14.60
CA ILE A 161 7.13 7.62 -14.36
C ILE A 161 6.71 6.17 -14.60
N LYS A 162 7.30 5.51 -15.61
CA LYS A 162 7.00 4.12 -15.92
C LYS A 162 7.43 3.20 -14.77
N GLU A 163 8.61 3.42 -14.21
CA GLU A 163 9.12 2.65 -13.07
C GLU A 163 8.25 2.86 -11.81
N ALA A 164 7.84 4.12 -11.57
CA ALA A 164 6.93 4.47 -10.48
C ALA A 164 5.56 3.77 -10.65
N LEU A 165 5.01 3.77 -11.86
CA LEU A 165 3.76 3.08 -12.19
C LEU A 165 3.91 1.56 -12.05
N ASP A 166 4.94 0.95 -12.63
CA ASP A 166 5.17 -0.50 -12.58
C ASP A 166 5.30 -1.00 -11.13
N THR A 167 5.78 -0.17 -10.20
CA THR A 167 5.83 -0.50 -8.75
C THR A 167 4.43 -0.57 -8.11
N ILE A 168 3.47 0.21 -8.58
CA ILE A 168 2.07 0.21 -8.09
C ILE A 168 1.34 -1.05 -8.57
N PHE A 169 1.60 -1.48 -9.81
CA PHE A 169 0.96 -2.64 -10.44
C PHE A 169 1.86 -3.88 -10.32
N THR A 170 1.81 -4.54 -9.16
CA THR A 170 2.68 -5.68 -8.81
C THR A 170 2.24 -7.04 -9.37
N ASP A 171 1.17 -7.08 -10.16
CA ASP A 171 0.57 -8.34 -10.64
C ASP A 171 1.34 -9.01 -11.80
N GLY A 172 2.37 -8.34 -12.33
CA GLY A 172 3.27 -8.83 -13.39
C GLY A 172 2.58 -9.19 -14.70
N SER A 173 1.29 -8.90 -14.82
CA SER A 173 0.42 -9.26 -15.95
C SER A 173 -0.35 -8.05 -16.48
N THR A 174 -0.39 -6.96 -15.72
CA THR A 174 -0.73 -5.63 -16.20
C THR A 174 0.53 -4.95 -16.72
N TYR A 175 0.50 -4.49 -17.97
CA TYR A 175 1.60 -3.80 -18.62
C TYR A 175 1.25 -2.33 -18.81
N LEU A 176 2.19 -1.44 -18.47
CA LEU A 176 2.00 0.00 -18.57
C LEU A 176 2.88 0.61 -19.65
N SER A 177 2.24 1.42 -20.49
CA SER A 177 2.90 2.25 -21.50
C SER A 177 2.59 3.71 -21.21
N VAL A 178 3.57 4.58 -21.41
CA VAL A 178 3.41 6.02 -21.22
C VAL A 178 3.80 6.71 -22.52
N ILE A 179 2.91 7.55 -23.01
CA ILE A 179 3.07 8.30 -24.25
C ILE A 179 2.91 9.77 -23.90
N ASP A 180 3.96 10.55 -24.13
CA ASP A 180 3.90 12.01 -24.09
C ASP A 180 3.37 12.52 -25.44
N ASN A 181 2.30 13.31 -25.40
CA ASN A 181 1.68 13.87 -26.59
C ASN A 181 2.31 15.20 -27.02
N TYR A 182 3.30 15.72 -26.27
CA TYR A 182 3.99 17.00 -26.51
C TYR A 182 3.09 18.24 -26.50
N ASP A 183 1.89 18.14 -25.92
CA ASP A 183 0.89 19.21 -25.86
C ASP A 183 0.45 19.51 -24.41
N MET A 184 1.34 19.26 -23.45
CA MET A 184 1.03 19.26 -22.00
C MET A 184 -0.03 18.23 -21.63
N SER A 185 -0.13 17.13 -22.40
CA SER A 185 -0.87 15.94 -22.01
C SER A 185 -0.02 14.68 -22.17
N MET A 186 -0.30 13.69 -21.32
CA MET A 186 0.29 12.36 -21.39
C MET A 186 -0.81 11.32 -21.38
N THR A 187 -0.57 10.23 -22.08
CA THR A 187 -1.47 9.08 -22.16
C THR A 187 -0.79 7.90 -21.47
N ILE A 188 -1.44 7.35 -20.46
CA ILE A 188 -1.04 6.12 -19.80
C ILE A 188 -1.91 5.00 -20.37
N GLY A 189 -1.29 4.08 -21.10
CA GLY A 189 -1.92 2.87 -21.61
C GLY A 189 -1.73 1.70 -20.64
N VAL A 190 -2.83 1.07 -20.24
CA VAL A 190 -2.88 -0.15 -19.41
C VAL A 190 -3.29 -1.31 -20.29
N SER A 191 -2.43 -2.31 -20.45
CA SER A 191 -2.66 -3.48 -21.29
C SER A 191 -2.39 -4.79 -20.55
N GLY A 192 -2.74 -5.92 -21.18
CA GLY A 192 -2.66 -7.22 -20.52
C GLY A 192 -3.87 -7.45 -19.62
N LYS A 193 -3.63 -7.83 -18.36
CA LYS A 193 -4.71 -8.06 -17.40
C LYS A 193 -5.41 -6.74 -17.06
N VAL A 194 -6.74 -6.74 -17.10
CA VAL A 194 -7.52 -5.57 -16.65
C VAL A 194 -7.46 -5.52 -15.11
N PRO A 195 -7.08 -4.37 -14.49
CA PRO A 195 -7.08 -4.21 -13.04
C PRO A 195 -8.47 -4.40 -12.43
N SER A 196 -8.52 -4.63 -11.12
CA SER A 196 -9.81 -4.78 -10.43
C SER A 196 -10.68 -3.53 -10.59
N ILE A 197 -11.99 -3.73 -10.66
CA ILE A 197 -12.96 -2.64 -10.86
C ILE A 197 -12.89 -1.57 -9.76
N LEU A 198 -12.55 -1.98 -8.53
CA LEU A 198 -12.32 -1.04 -7.43
C LEU A 198 -11.08 -0.17 -7.68
N PHE A 199 -9.99 -0.75 -8.18
CA PHE A 199 -8.80 0.01 -8.53
C PHE A 199 -9.06 0.99 -9.69
N LEU A 200 -9.77 0.54 -10.74
CA LEU A 200 -10.18 1.41 -11.85
C LEU A 200 -11.07 2.56 -11.39
N ALA A 201 -11.96 2.31 -10.44
CA ALA A 201 -12.79 3.36 -9.87
C ALA A 201 -11.99 4.39 -9.07
N ILE A 202 -11.03 3.94 -8.25
CA ILE A 202 -10.10 4.82 -7.51
C ILE A 202 -9.27 5.67 -8.49
N LEU A 203 -8.83 5.07 -9.59
CA LEU A 203 -8.10 5.75 -10.66
C LEU A 203 -8.97 6.81 -11.35
N SER A 204 -10.22 6.49 -11.67
CA SER A 204 -11.18 7.40 -12.30
C SER A 204 -11.45 8.65 -11.45
N GLN A 205 -11.49 8.49 -10.13
CA GLN A 205 -11.73 9.59 -9.19
C GLN A 205 -10.44 10.38 -8.85
N GLY A 206 -9.29 10.02 -9.43
CA GLY A 206 -8.04 10.77 -9.27
C GLY A 206 -7.38 10.62 -7.89
N TYR A 207 -7.62 9.51 -7.17
CA TYR A 207 -7.01 9.29 -5.86
C TYR A 207 -5.51 8.99 -5.92
N ILE A 208 -5.00 8.54 -7.07
CA ILE A 208 -3.57 8.32 -7.32
C ILE A 208 -3.00 9.57 -8.01
N PRO A 209 -2.23 10.43 -7.31
CA PRO A 209 -1.79 11.71 -7.84
C PRO A 209 -0.46 11.58 -8.61
N LEU A 210 -0.30 10.58 -9.47
CA LEU A 210 0.92 10.43 -10.28
C LEU A 210 0.76 11.23 -11.58
N LYS A 211 0.98 12.53 -11.49
CA LYS A 211 0.97 13.43 -12.64
C LYS A 211 2.03 14.54 -12.48
N PRO A 212 2.73 14.92 -13.55
CA PRO A 212 3.55 16.13 -13.52
C PRO A 212 2.66 17.36 -13.31
N GLU A 213 3.25 18.43 -12.75
CA GLU A 213 2.53 19.70 -12.59
C GLU A 213 2.12 20.28 -13.96
N GLY A 214 0.86 20.69 -14.09
CA GLY A 214 0.35 21.32 -15.30
C GLY A 214 0.11 20.38 -16.49
N VAL A 215 0.35 19.07 -16.34
CA VAL A 215 0.12 18.07 -17.41
C VAL A 215 -1.21 17.35 -17.19
N ARG A 216 -1.98 17.21 -18.27
CA ARG A 216 -3.20 16.39 -18.27
C ARG A 216 -2.85 14.92 -18.47
N VAL A 217 -3.40 14.04 -17.63
CA VAL A 217 -3.23 12.59 -17.77
C VAL A 217 -4.51 11.98 -18.33
N ASN A 218 -4.37 11.21 -19.41
CA ASN A 218 -5.45 10.39 -19.95
C ASN A 218 -5.10 8.91 -19.73
N TYR A 219 -6.02 8.15 -19.15
CA TYR A 219 -5.87 6.70 -18.97
C TYR A 219 -6.62 5.97 -20.08
N LEU A 220 -5.95 5.02 -20.74
CA LEU A 220 -6.54 4.11 -21.72
C LEU A 220 -6.30 2.68 -21.26
N ILE A 221 -7.36 1.97 -20.88
CA ILE A 221 -7.29 0.57 -20.47
C ILE A 221 -7.79 -0.31 -21.62
N THR A 222 -7.15 -1.46 -21.80
CA THR A 222 -7.61 -2.47 -22.77
C THR A 222 -9.06 -2.88 -22.51
N SER A 223 -9.90 -2.86 -23.55
CA SER A 223 -11.30 -3.28 -23.44
C SER A 223 -11.48 -4.79 -23.28
N VAL A 224 -10.43 -5.58 -23.52
CA VAL A 224 -10.47 -7.05 -23.43
C VAL A 224 -9.40 -7.51 -22.46
N ASN A 225 -9.79 -8.37 -21.52
CA ASN A 225 -8.87 -8.92 -20.54
C ASN A 225 -7.76 -9.76 -21.21
N TYR A 226 -6.52 -9.59 -20.75
CA TYR A 226 -5.31 -10.21 -21.31
C TYR A 226 -4.96 -9.81 -22.75
N ALA A 227 -5.42 -8.64 -23.21
CA ALA A 227 -5.13 -8.15 -24.56
C ALA A 227 -4.22 -6.89 -24.55
N PRO A 228 -3.32 -6.75 -25.54
CA PRO A 228 -2.58 -5.51 -25.78
C PRO A 228 -3.51 -4.40 -26.27
N LEU A 229 -3.12 -3.14 -26.11
CA LEU A 229 -3.85 -1.99 -26.67
C LEU A 229 -3.75 -1.97 -28.20
N PHE A 230 -4.79 -1.51 -28.88
CA PHE A 230 -4.79 -1.40 -30.34
C PHE A 230 -3.84 -0.28 -30.79
N GLY A 231 -2.98 -0.59 -31.75
CA GLY A 231 -2.14 0.38 -32.43
C GLY A 231 -1.72 -0.07 -33.82
N PHE A 232 -1.16 0.85 -34.59
CA PHE A 232 -0.69 0.58 -35.95
C PHE A 232 0.82 0.29 -35.95
N ASP A 233 1.23 -0.66 -36.80
CA ASP A 233 2.63 -0.97 -37.12
C ASP A 233 3.54 -1.30 -35.92
N ILE A 234 2.95 -1.67 -34.78
CA ILE A 234 3.64 -2.11 -33.56
C ILE A 234 2.98 -3.41 -33.08
N GLU A 235 3.80 -4.43 -32.82
CA GLU A 235 3.37 -5.70 -32.21
C GLU A 235 4.28 -6.05 -31.03
N ASN A 236 3.78 -5.85 -29.81
CA ASN A 236 4.40 -6.24 -28.55
C ASN A 236 3.33 -6.48 -27.45
N GLU A 237 3.76 -6.67 -26.21
CA GLU A 237 2.88 -6.92 -25.04
C GLU A 237 2.04 -5.69 -24.65
N TYR A 238 2.45 -4.50 -25.07
CA TYR A 238 1.76 -3.25 -24.81
C TYR A 238 0.74 -2.91 -25.91
N ILE A 239 1.14 -3.08 -27.17
CA ILE A 239 0.42 -2.63 -28.36
C ILE A 239 0.37 -3.74 -29.41
N GLY A 240 -0.82 -4.01 -29.94
CA GLY A 240 -1.06 -4.99 -31.01
C GLY A 240 -1.89 -4.42 -32.15
N GLY A 241 -1.65 -4.95 -33.36
CA GLY A 241 -2.40 -4.61 -34.56
C GLY A 241 -3.79 -5.24 -34.65
N PHE A 242 -4.34 -5.28 -35.86
CA PHE A 242 -5.63 -5.93 -36.15
C PHE A 242 -5.68 -7.36 -35.62
N ASP A 243 -6.87 -7.77 -35.16
CA ASP A 243 -7.20 -9.10 -34.61
C ASP A 243 -6.46 -9.52 -33.33
N LYS A 244 -5.51 -8.70 -32.84
CA LYS A 244 -4.78 -8.93 -31.57
C LYS A 244 -4.98 -7.82 -30.55
N GLY A 245 -4.97 -6.56 -31.01
CA GLY A 245 -5.13 -5.38 -30.16
C GLY A 245 -6.60 -5.10 -29.82
N ALA A 246 -6.84 -4.70 -28.57
CA ALA A 246 -8.15 -4.26 -28.08
C ALA A 246 -8.20 -2.74 -27.91
N TRP A 247 -9.39 -2.15 -28.04
CA TRP A 247 -9.54 -0.70 -27.95
C TRP A 247 -9.21 -0.18 -26.56
N GLY A 248 -8.52 0.96 -26.50
CA GLY A 248 -8.29 1.69 -25.25
C GLY A 248 -9.55 2.45 -24.83
N VAL A 249 -10.08 2.14 -23.65
CA VAL A 249 -11.26 2.79 -23.06
C VAL A 249 -10.88 3.52 -21.76
N PRO A 250 -11.56 4.63 -21.42
CA PRO A 250 -11.32 5.32 -20.15
C PRO A 250 -11.74 4.43 -18.96
N PRO A 251 -11.19 4.67 -17.75
CA PRO A 251 -11.56 3.91 -16.54
C PRO A 251 -13.07 3.91 -16.25
N GLU A 252 -13.74 5.02 -16.59
CA GLU A 252 -15.19 5.22 -16.42
C GLU A 252 -16.04 4.19 -17.17
N HIS A 253 -15.52 3.61 -18.26
CA HIS A 253 -16.22 2.60 -19.05
C HIS A 253 -16.59 1.35 -18.22
N PHE A 254 -15.78 1.01 -17.23
CA PHE A 254 -16.01 -0.17 -16.38
C PHE A 254 -16.91 0.13 -15.17
N THR A 255 -16.98 1.40 -14.76
CA THR A 255 -17.71 1.84 -13.56
C THR A 255 -19.10 2.40 -13.87
N SER A 256 -19.38 2.75 -15.13
CA SER A 256 -20.72 3.17 -15.59
C SER A 256 -21.78 2.07 -15.58
#